data_AF-A0A2N0P685-F1
#
_entry.id   AF-A0A2N0P685-F1
#
_cell.length_a   1.000
_cell.length_b   1.000
_cell.length_c   1.000
_cell.angle_alpha   90.00
_cell.angle_beta   90.00
_cell.angle_gamma   90.00
#
_symmetry.space_group_name_H-M   'P 1'
#
loop_
_entity.id
_entity.type
_entity.pdbx_description
1 polymer ?
#
loop_
_entity_poly.entity_id
_entity_poly.type
_entity_poly.pdbx_seq_one_letter_code
_entity_poly.pdbx_strand_id
1 'polypeptide(L)'
;MAVQPINHAVNNNQYRILIEAGADINPAYPKSTCLPLPIHDYKCPRTIIESAIILNEGNIKSYEEKLNGEKEKEPVSNEDEVTINSLSELLEKEKKSNYNAVNREDYSKLLESEIEKLNYNKECL
;
A
#
# COMPACT_ATOMS: atom_id res chain seq x y z
N MET A 1 -5.23 -45.48 -20.79
CA MET A 1 -6.19 -44.36 -20.92
C MET A 1 -5.40 -43.08 -21.11
N ALA A 2 -5.80 -42.21 -22.05
CA ALA A 2 -5.11 -40.94 -22.28
C ALA A 2 -5.35 -40.00 -21.09
N VAL A 3 -4.29 -39.34 -20.62
CA VAL A 3 -4.38 -38.37 -19.53
C VAL A 3 -4.93 -37.07 -20.10
N GLN A 4 -6.02 -36.56 -19.53
CA GLN A 4 -6.59 -35.28 -19.97
C GLN A 4 -5.71 -34.10 -19.52
N PRO A 5 -5.58 -33.04 -20.35
CA PRO A 5 -4.77 -31.86 -20.04
C PRO A 5 -5.07 -31.20 -18.69
N ILE A 6 -6.34 -31.25 -18.25
CA ILE A 6 -6.76 -30.68 -16.96
C ILE A 6 -6.07 -31.34 -15.76
N ASN A 7 -5.71 -32.62 -15.85
CA ASN A 7 -4.99 -33.33 -14.77
C ASN A 7 -3.59 -32.74 -14.55
N HIS A 8 -2.94 -32.23 -15.60
CA HIS A 8 -1.62 -31.59 -15.50
C HIS A 8 -1.73 -30.12 -15.11
N ALA A 9 -2.75 -29.42 -15.61
CA ALA A 9 -2.93 -27.99 -15.35
C ALA A 9 -3.29 -27.66 -13.90
N VAL A 10 -3.87 -28.62 -13.18
CA VAL A 10 -4.17 -28.47 -11.75
C VAL A 10 -2.89 -28.29 -10.92
N ASN A 11 -1.82 -29.03 -11.23
CA ASN A 11 -0.55 -28.94 -10.49
C ASN A 11 0.19 -27.60 -10.68
N ASN A 12 -0.11 -26.89 -11.76
CA ASN A 12 0.55 -25.64 -12.14
C ASN A 12 -0.36 -24.40 -12.01
N ASN A 13 -1.52 -24.53 -11.35
CA ASN A 13 -2.54 -23.48 -11.24
C ASN A 13 -3.05 -22.89 -12.58
N GLN A 14 -2.84 -23.59 -13.69
CA GLN A 14 -3.24 -23.16 -15.04
C GLN A 14 -4.62 -23.71 -15.45
N TYR A 15 -5.33 -24.36 -14.52
CA TYR A 15 -6.61 -25.02 -14.77
C TYR A 15 -7.73 -24.05 -15.18
N ARG A 16 -7.64 -22.75 -14.82
CA ARG A 16 -8.67 -21.75 -15.15
C ARG A 16 -8.95 -21.63 -16.65
N ILE A 17 -7.90 -21.48 -17.47
CA ILE A 17 -8.03 -21.32 -18.93
C ILE A 17 -8.68 -22.56 -19.55
N LEU A 18 -8.37 -23.74 -19.01
CA LEU A 18 -8.96 -24.99 -19.50
C LEU A 18 -10.44 -25.11 -19.12
N ILE A 19 -10.83 -24.69 -17.91
CA ILE A 19 -12.24 -24.66 -17.50
C ILE A 19 -13.03 -23.69 -18.38
N GLU A 20 -12.49 -22.49 -18.64
CA GLU A 20 -13.11 -21.50 -19.52
C GLU A 20 -13.28 -22.03 -20.95
N ALA A 21 -12.33 -22.83 -21.43
CA ALA A 21 -12.42 -23.53 -22.70
C ALA A 21 -13.37 -24.76 -22.69
N GLY A 22 -14.06 -25.03 -21.58
CA GLY A 22 -15.03 -26.10 -21.45
C GLY A 22 -14.44 -27.48 -21.13
N ALA A 23 -13.23 -27.54 -20.56
CA ALA A 23 -12.63 -28.81 -20.14
C ALA A 23 -13.47 -29.48 -19.05
N ASP A 24 -13.74 -30.78 -19.24
CA ASP A 24 -14.42 -31.58 -18.22
C ASP A 24 -13.51 -31.79 -17.02
N ILE A 25 -13.95 -31.29 -15.86
CA ILE A 25 -13.27 -31.45 -14.57
C ILE A 25 -13.70 -32.73 -13.84
N ASN A 26 -14.74 -33.40 -14.33
CA ASN A 26 -15.20 -34.64 -13.74
C ASN A 26 -14.23 -35.76 -14.13
N PRO A 27 -13.77 -36.56 -13.16
CA PRO A 27 -12.89 -37.67 -13.49
C PRO A 27 -13.64 -38.66 -14.41
N ALA A 28 -12.98 -39.07 -15.49
CA ALA A 28 -13.45 -40.17 -16.34
C ALA A 28 -13.41 -41.54 -15.63
N TYR A 29 -12.81 -41.60 -14.43
CA TYR A 29 -12.71 -42.80 -13.61
C TYR A 29 -13.88 -42.89 -12.63
N PRO A 30 -14.36 -44.10 -12.30
CA PRO A 30 -15.41 -44.27 -11.30
C PRO A 30 -14.97 -43.65 -9.97
N LYS A 31 -15.92 -43.06 -9.23
CA LYS A 31 -15.70 -42.49 -7.87
C LYS A 31 -14.88 -43.39 -6.94
N SER A 32 -14.83 -44.70 -7.20
CA SER A 32 -14.03 -45.70 -6.48
C SER A 32 -12.51 -45.67 -6.75
N THR A 33 -11.98 -44.86 -7.66
CA THR A 33 -10.52 -44.62 -7.75
C THR A 33 -10.11 -43.33 -7.02
N CYS A 34 -11.08 -42.52 -6.59
CA CYS A 34 -10.88 -41.53 -5.52
C CYS A 34 -10.96 -42.25 -4.16
N LEU A 35 -10.24 -43.37 -4.01
CA LEU A 35 -10.18 -44.09 -2.74
C LEU A 35 -9.42 -43.24 -1.72
N PRO A 36 -9.84 -43.24 -0.45
CA PRO A 36 -9.00 -42.81 0.66
C PRO A 36 -7.95 -43.89 0.87
N LEU A 37 -6.94 -43.97 0.00
CA LEU A 37 -5.75 -44.76 0.27
C LEU A 37 -4.72 -43.88 1.00
N PRO A 38 -4.01 -44.40 2.02
CA PRO A 38 -3.37 -43.54 3.01
C PRO A 38 -2.10 -42.83 2.53
N ILE A 39 -1.64 -43.02 1.28
CA ILE A 39 -0.25 -42.71 0.90
C ILE A 39 -0.07 -42.12 -0.51
N HIS A 40 -1.11 -41.89 -1.31
CA HIS A 40 -0.95 -41.18 -2.58
C HIS A 40 -2.02 -40.10 -2.78
N ASP A 41 -1.56 -38.85 -2.91
CA ASP A 41 -2.27 -37.59 -3.15
C ASP A 41 -3.03 -37.55 -4.50
N TYR A 42 -3.75 -38.60 -4.85
CA TYR A 42 -4.59 -38.61 -6.05
C TYR A 42 -5.92 -37.90 -5.76
N LYS A 43 -5.87 -36.58 -5.63
CA LYS A 43 -7.07 -35.75 -5.59
C LYS A 43 -7.56 -35.54 -7.03
N CYS A 44 -8.83 -35.81 -7.28
CA CYS A 44 -9.40 -35.56 -8.61
C CYS A 44 -9.40 -34.04 -8.92
N PRO A 45 -9.28 -33.63 -10.20
CA PRO A 45 -9.26 -32.22 -10.58
C PRO A 45 -10.38 -31.41 -9.93
N ARG A 46 -11.60 -31.96 -9.95
CA ARG A 46 -12.77 -31.36 -9.30
C ARG A 46 -12.53 -31.02 -7.83
N THR A 47 -12.08 -31.99 -7.01
CA THR A 47 -11.83 -31.76 -5.58
C THR A 47 -10.74 -30.74 -5.33
N ILE A 48 -9.67 -30.74 -6.14
CA ILE A 48 -8.58 -29.77 -6.01
C ILE A 48 -9.10 -28.36 -6.31
N ILE A 49 -9.86 -28.21 -7.41
CA ILE A 49 -10.44 -26.93 -7.82
C ILE A 49 -11.44 -26.43 -6.77
N GLU A 50 -12.33 -27.28 -6.27
CA GLU A 50 -13.29 -26.95 -5.20
C GLU A 50 -12.57 -26.48 -3.93
N SER A 51 -11.52 -27.19 -3.51
CA SER A 51 -10.72 -26.81 -2.33
C SER A 51 -10.04 -25.46 -2.52
N ALA A 52 -9.50 -25.19 -3.71
CA ALA A 52 -8.86 -23.91 -4.03
C ALA A 52 -9.86 -22.74 -4.01
N ILE A 53 -11.10 -22.96 -4.47
CA ILE A 53 -12.17 -21.95 -4.41
C ILE A 53 -12.50 -21.61 -2.96
N ILE A 54 -12.72 -22.62 -2.11
CA ILE A 54 -13.07 -22.42 -0.69
C ILE A 54 -11.96 -21.67 0.05
N LEU A 55 -10.69 -22.06 -0.16
CA LEU A 55 -9.55 -21.39 0.45
C LEU A 55 -9.46 -19.92 0.00
N ASN A 56 -9.67 -19.65 -1.28
CA ASN A 56 -9.66 -18.28 -1.80
C ASN A 56 -10.80 -17.43 -1.22
N GLU A 57 -11.99 -18.00 -1.07
CA GLU A 57 -13.12 -17.30 -0.44
C GLU A 57 -12.82 -16.93 1.02
N GLY A 58 -12.19 -17.84 1.77
CA GLY A 58 -11.73 -17.57 3.14
C GLY A 58 -10.66 -16.48 3.20
N ASN A 59 -9.69 -16.51 2.28
CA ASN A 59 -8.64 -15.51 2.20
C ASN A 59 -9.21 -14.11 1.91
N ILE A 60 -10.15 -14.00 0.95
CA ILE A 60 -10.80 -12.73 0.62
C ILE A 60 -11.48 -12.12 1.86
N LYS A 61 -12.30 -12.90 2.57
CA LYS A 61 -12.96 -12.45 3.80
C LYS A 61 -11.96 -11.96 4.84
N SER A 62 -10.88 -12.72 5.05
CA SER A 62 -9.83 -12.34 6.00
C SER A 62 -9.13 -11.02 5.63
N TYR A 63 -8.90 -10.77 4.34
CA TYR A 63 -8.32 -9.51 3.88
C TYR A 63 -9.28 -8.33 4.04
N GLU A 64 -10.56 -8.52 3.74
CA GLU A 64 -11.60 -7.50 3.94
C GLU A 64 -11.74 -7.12 5.42
N GLU A 65 -11.74 -8.10 6.33
CA GLU A 65 -11.77 -7.86 7.78
C GLU A 65 -10.57 -7.04 8.26
N LYS A 66 -9.35 -7.36 7.78
CA LYS A 66 -8.14 -6.60 8.15
C LYS A 66 -8.19 -5.16 7.65
N LEU A 67 -8.64 -4.94 6.42
CA LEU A 67 -8.80 -3.60 5.85
C LEU A 67 -9.86 -2.77 6.58
N ASN A 68 -10.89 -3.41 7.11
CA ASN A 68 -11.93 -2.73 7.89
C ASN A 68 -11.51 -2.48 9.35
N GLY A 69 -10.79 -3.41 9.98
CA GLY A 69 -10.25 -3.23 11.33
C GLY A 69 -9.16 -2.16 11.43
N GLU A 70 -8.41 -1.91 10.36
CA GLU A 70 -7.47 -0.79 10.27
C GLU A 70 -8.18 0.58 10.19
N LYS A 71 -9.44 0.65 9.75
CA LYS A 71 -10.22 1.90 9.72
C LYS A 71 -10.85 2.28 11.06
N GLU A 72 -10.99 1.34 11.99
CA GLU A 72 -11.67 1.54 13.28
C GLU A 72 -10.71 1.80 14.47
N LYS A 73 -9.39 1.80 14.24
CA LYS A 73 -8.40 2.09 15.29
C LYS A 73 -7.74 3.45 15.15
N GLU A 74 -8.52 4.51 15.36
CA GLU A 74 -8.03 5.72 16.02
C GLU A 74 -9.18 6.32 16.85
N PRO A 75 -9.25 6.09 18.17
CA PRO A 75 -9.59 7.22 19.02
C PRO A 75 -8.36 8.12 18.97
N VAL A 76 -8.46 9.26 18.29
CA VAL A 76 -7.49 10.35 18.46
C VAL A 76 -7.40 10.58 19.95
N SER A 77 -6.27 10.16 20.54
CA SER A 77 -5.98 10.40 21.93
C SER A 77 -5.96 11.92 22.09
N ASN A 78 -6.75 12.43 23.00
CA ASN A 78 -6.83 13.85 23.38
C ASN A 78 -5.46 14.44 23.76
N GLU A 79 -4.43 13.61 23.94
CA GLU A 79 -3.03 14.01 24.14
C GLU A 79 -2.34 14.44 22.82
N ASP A 80 -2.70 13.83 21.68
CA ASP A 80 -2.16 14.18 20.37
C ASP A 80 -2.65 15.55 19.91
N GLU A 81 -3.90 15.89 20.20
CA GLU A 81 -4.50 17.19 19.90
C GLU A 81 -3.85 18.34 20.72
N VAL A 82 -3.56 18.09 22.00
CA VAL A 82 -2.81 19.03 22.87
C VAL A 82 -1.37 19.22 22.36
N THR A 83 -0.75 18.16 21.85
CA THR A 83 0.61 18.20 21.31
C THR A 83 0.67 18.98 19.99
N ILE A 84 -0.28 18.76 19.08
CA ILE A 84 -0.38 19.47 17.80
C ILE A 84 -0.61 20.98 18.01
N ASN A 85 -1.50 21.34 18.95
CA ASN A 85 -1.76 22.74 19.28
C ASN A 85 -0.52 23.43 19.86
N SER A 86 0.22 22.75 20.74
CA SER A 86 1.46 23.28 21.32
C SER A 86 2.56 23.48 20.27
N LEU A 87 2.72 22.54 19.35
CA LEU A 87 3.69 22.63 18.25
C LEU A 87 3.34 23.79 17.29
N SER A 88 2.05 23.97 16.99
CA SER A 88 1.58 25.07 16.13
C SER A 88 1.87 26.44 16.76
N GLU A 89 1.68 26.57 18.07
CA GLU A 89 1.94 27.82 18.79
C GLU A 89 3.44 28.15 18.87
N LEU A 90 4.30 27.14 19.01
CA LEU A 90 5.76 27.29 18.95
C LEU A 90 6.24 27.74 17.55
N LEU A 91 5.67 27.16 16.49
CA LEU A 91 5.97 27.52 15.10
C LEU A 91 5.62 28.98 14.78
N GLU A 92 4.47 29.47 15.24
CA GLU A 92 4.09 30.87 15.05
C GLU A 92 4.98 31.83 15.86
N LYS A 93 5.41 31.45 17.07
CA LYS A 93 6.38 32.22 17.85
C LYS A 93 7.74 32.29 17.14
N GLU A 94 8.21 31.18 16.56
CA GLU A 94 9.48 31.14 15.83
C GLU A 94 9.43 31.95 14.54
N LYS A 95 8.35 31.85 13.74
CA LYS A 95 8.14 32.70 12.54
C LYS A 95 8.17 34.18 12.89
N LYS A 96 7.50 34.58 13.98
CA LYS A 96 7.46 35.97 14.44
C LYS A 96 8.83 36.44 14.94
N SER A 97 9.60 35.56 15.58
CA SER A 97 10.98 35.84 16.00
C SER A 97 11.93 35.98 14.80
N ASN A 98 11.81 35.11 13.79
CA ASN A 98 12.62 35.14 12.57
C ASN A 98 12.32 36.39 11.71
N TYR A 99 11.04 36.79 11.64
CA TYR A 99 10.65 38.05 10.98
C TYR A 99 11.21 39.30 11.68
N ASN A 100 11.44 39.25 12.99
CA ASN A 100 12.06 40.34 13.74
C ASN A 100 13.60 40.29 13.70
N ALA A 101 14.21 39.12 13.51
CA ALA A 101 15.66 38.94 13.41
C ALA A 101 16.21 39.33 12.03
N VAL A 102 15.43 39.15 10.96
CA VAL A 102 15.72 39.72 9.63
C VAL A 102 15.22 41.16 9.61
N ASN A 103 15.90 42.00 10.37
CA ASN A 103 15.47 43.37 10.60
C ASN A 103 15.58 44.16 9.28
N ARG A 104 14.44 44.61 8.76
CA ARG A 104 14.30 45.42 7.53
C ARG A 104 15.25 46.62 7.53
N GLU A 105 15.59 47.11 8.72
CA GLU A 105 16.50 48.22 9.00
C GLU A 105 17.97 47.91 8.66
N ASP A 106 18.42 46.66 8.79
CA ASP A 106 19.81 46.29 8.48
C ASP A 106 20.06 46.23 6.97
N TYR A 107 19.07 45.76 6.20
CA TYR A 107 19.11 45.81 4.74
C TYR A 107 19.03 47.24 4.22
N SER A 108 18.18 48.10 4.79
CA SER A 108 18.09 49.51 4.39
C SER A 108 19.41 50.25 4.62
N LYS A 109 20.07 50.05 5.77
CA LYS A 109 21.38 50.67 6.06
C LYS A 109 22.48 50.20 5.10
N LEU A 110 22.49 48.91 4.76
CA LEU A 110 23.41 48.36 3.77
C LEU A 110 23.18 48.97 2.38
N LEU A 111 21.92 49.12 1.98
CA LEU A 111 21.56 49.72 0.69
C LEU A 111 21.96 51.21 0.61
N GLU A 112 21.68 51.97 1.67
CA GLU A 112 22.04 53.40 1.75
C GLU A 112 23.56 53.60 1.66
N SER A 113 24.34 52.79 2.37
CA SER A 113 25.81 52.84 2.30
C SER A 113 26.34 52.52 0.89
N GLU A 114 25.74 51.56 0.19
CA GLU A 114 26.17 51.19 -1.15
C GLU A 114 25.83 52.26 -2.20
N ILE A 115 24.66 52.91 -2.06
CA ILE A 115 24.25 54.05 -2.90
C ILE A 115 25.21 55.24 -2.71
N GLU A 116 25.61 55.53 -1.47
CA GLU A 116 26.52 56.63 -1.15
C GLU A 116 27.91 56.43 -1.78
N LYS A 117 28.47 55.22 -1.70
CA LYS A 117 29.75 54.87 -2.37
C LYS A 117 29.67 55.05 -3.88
N LEU A 118 28.57 54.62 -4.50
CA LEU A 118 28.38 54.73 -5.95
C LEU A 118 28.26 56.19 -6.41
N ASN A 119 27.64 57.05 -5.60
CA ASN A 119 27.55 58.48 -5.91
C ASN A 119 28.89 59.19 -5.72
N TYR A 120 29.65 58.89 -4.66
CA TYR A 120 31.00 59.44 -4.47
C TYR A 120 31.91 59.15 -5.68
N ASN A 121 31.85 57.93 -6.20
CA ASN A 121 32.64 57.53 -7.38
C ASN A 121 32.21 58.22 -8.68
N LYS A 122 30.99 58.75 -8.76
CA LYS A 122 30.51 59.55 -9.91
C LYS A 122 30.98 60.99 -9.87
N GLU A 123 31.21 61.57 -8.68
CA GLU A 123 31.70 62.95 -8.54
C GLU A 123 33.22 63.07 -8.73
N CYS A 124 33.95 61.95 -8.66
CA CYS A 124 35.40 61.89 -8.88
C CYS A 124 35.81 61.55 -10.34
N LEU A 125 34.87 61.56 -11.29
CA LEU A 125 35.09 61.43 -12.74
C LEU A 125 34.68 62.71 -13.46
#